data_AF-J3CYP7-F1
#
_entry.id   AF-J3CYP7-F1
#
_cell.length_a   1.000
_cell.length_b   1.000
_cell.length_c   1.000
_cell.angle_alpha   90.00
_cell.angle_beta   90.00
_cell.angle_gamma   90.00
#
_symmetry.space_group_name_H-M   'P 1'
#
loop_
_entity.id
_entity.type
_entity.pdbx_description
1 polymer ?
#
loop_
_entity_poly.entity_id
_entity_poly.type
_entity_poly.pdbx_seq_one_letter_code
_entity_poly.pdbx_strand_id
1 'polypeptide(L)' 'MKIVTQRHALENGLTRYYTGKKCIHNHDSERYAVSGECVACNNERAKKAAKARSDLLKKSKQARQAAA' A
#
# COMPACT_ATOMS: atom_id res chain seq x y z
N MET A 1 -5.60 -10.51 13.54
CA MET A 1 -6.08 -10.97 12.21
C MET A 1 -6.28 -12.49 12.28
N LYS A 2 -7.40 -13.03 11.79
CA LYS A 2 -7.63 -14.49 11.75
C LYS A 2 -6.73 -15.11 10.67
N ILE A 3 -6.05 -16.22 10.97
CA ILE A 3 -5.22 -16.90 9.99
C ILE A 3 -6.12 -17.60 8.97
N VAL A 4 -6.02 -17.18 7.71
CA VAL A 4 -6.86 -17.60 6.59
C VAL A 4 -5.97 -17.73 5.35
N THR A 5 -6.18 -18.78 4.56
CA THR A 5 -5.45 -18.97 3.29
C THR A 5 -6.02 -18.08 2.20
N GLN A 6 -5.20 -17.76 1.20
CA GLN A 6 -5.66 -17.00 0.03
C GLN A 6 -6.85 -17.68 -0.66
N ARG A 7 -6.78 -19.02 -0.81
CA ARG A 7 -7.87 -19.82 -1.41
C ARG A 7 -9.18 -19.64 -0.65
N HIS A 8 -9.14 -19.77 0.68
CA HIS A 8 -10.35 -19.58 1.50
C HIS A 8 -10.90 -18.15 1.36
N ALA A 9 -10.02 -17.15 1.31
CA ALA A 9 -10.46 -15.78 1.11
C ALA A 9 -11.16 -15.57 -0.24
N LEU A 10 -10.60 -16.10 -1.33
CA LEU A 10 -11.22 -16.01 -2.66
C LEU A 10 -12.56 -16.75 -2.73
N GLU A 11 -12.64 -17.97 -2.18
CA GLU A 11 -13.87 -18.77 -2.16
C GLU A 11 -15.00 -18.13 -1.35
N ASN A 12 -14.66 -17.36 -0.32
CA ASN A 12 -15.64 -16.69 0.55
C ASN A 12 -15.83 -15.21 0.21
N GLY A 13 -15.31 -14.74 -0.93
CA GLY A 13 -15.43 -13.33 -1.34
C GLY A 13 -14.73 -12.33 -0.41
N LEU A 14 -13.79 -12.79 0.41
CA LEU A 14 -12.98 -11.93 1.26
C LEU A 14 -11.94 -11.21 0.40
N THR A 15 -11.85 -9.90 0.55
CA THR A 15 -10.88 -9.07 -0.19
C THR A 15 -9.46 -9.22 0.34
N ARG A 16 -9.29 -9.80 1.54
CA ARG A 16 -8.03 -9.91 2.26
C ARG A 16 -7.91 -11.24 3.01
N TYR A 17 -6.67 -11.66 3.24
CA TYR A 17 -6.32 -12.83 4.03
C TYR A 17 -5.07 -12.57 4.87
N TYR A 18 -4.83 -13.39 5.88
CA TYR A 18 -3.67 -13.26 6.74
C TYR A 18 -3.05 -14.62 7.01
N THR A 19 -1.75 -14.75 6.79
CA THR A 19 -1.04 -16.04 6.86
C THR A 19 -0.38 -16.31 8.21
N GLY A 20 -0.46 -15.38 9.17
CA GLY A 20 0.31 -15.47 10.41
C GLY A 20 1.81 -15.15 10.23
N LYS A 21 2.24 -14.82 9.01
CA LYS A 21 3.66 -14.61 8.66
C LYS A 21 3.86 -13.19 8.14
N LYS A 22 4.95 -12.58 8.58
CA LYS A 22 5.40 -11.28 8.08
C LYS A 22 5.70 -11.34 6.58
N CYS A 23 5.54 -10.21 5.89
CA CYS A 23 5.95 -10.09 4.50
C CYS A 23 7.49 -10.01 4.36
N ILE A 24 8.00 -10.02 3.11
CA ILE A 24 9.44 -9.89 2.84
C ILE A 24 10.03 -8.57 3.33
N HIS A 25 9.19 -7.55 3.52
CA HIS A 25 9.55 -6.25 4.09
C HIS A 25 9.28 -6.19 5.61
N ASN A 26 9.13 -7.35 6.26
CA ASN A 26 8.93 -7.49 7.71
C ASN A 26 7.64 -6.86 8.26
N HIS A 27 6.65 -6.58 7.41
CA HIS A 27 5.33 -6.11 7.87
C HIS A 27 4.49 -7.28 8.37
N ASP A 28 3.92 -7.11 9.56
CA ASP A 28 2.89 -7.99 10.09
C ASP A 28 1.51 -7.45 9.72
N SER A 29 0.99 -7.85 8.55
CA SER A 29 -0.29 -7.33 8.05
C SER A 29 -1.00 -8.30 7.11
N GLU A 30 -2.28 -8.02 6.85
CA GLU A 30 -3.08 -8.72 5.85
C GLU A 30 -2.50 -8.56 4.44
N ARG A 31 -2.92 -9.46 3.57
CA ARG A 31 -2.60 -9.46 2.14
C ARG A 31 -3.89 -9.39 1.34
N TYR A 32 -3.87 -8.70 0.22
CA TYR A 32 -5.00 -8.67 -0.71
C TYR A 32 -5.21 -10.05 -1.33
N ALA A 33 -6.44 -10.56 -1.29
CA ALA A 33 -6.76 -11.90 -1.78
C ALA A 33 -6.45 -12.05 -3.28
N VAL A 34 -6.73 -11.01 -4.07
CA VAL A 34 -6.57 -11.03 -5.54
C VAL A 34 -5.10 -10.94 -5.96
N SER A 35 -4.32 -10.02 -5.39
CA SER A 35 -2.93 -9.79 -5.80
C SER A 35 -1.88 -10.49 -4.95
N GLY A 36 -2.26 -11.01 -3.77
CA GLY A 36 -1.31 -11.53 -2.76
C GLY A 36 -0.45 -10.46 -2.09
N GLU A 37 -0.64 -9.19 -2.44
CA GLU A 37 0.19 -8.10 -1.97
C GLU A 37 -0.10 -7.76 -0.50
N CYS A 38 0.96 -7.52 0.26
CA CYS A 38 0.89 -6.99 1.63
C CYS A 38 0.24 -5.60 1.66
N VAL A 39 -0.79 -5.44 2.50
CA VAL A 39 -1.53 -4.17 2.64
C VAL A 39 -0.60 -3.05 3.12
N ALA A 40 0.33 -3.34 4.05
CA ALA A 40 1.29 -2.36 4.52
C ALA A 40 2.25 -1.90 3.41
N CYS A 41 2.75 -2.81 2.56
CA CYS A 41 3.60 -2.46 1.42
C CYS A 41 2.87 -1.51 0.46
N ASN A 42 1.61 -1.82 0.15
CA ASN A 42 0.81 -0.98 -0.73
C ASN A 42 0.62 0.43 -0.14
N ASN A 43 0.35 0.52 1.16
CA ASN A 43 0.21 1.79 1.86
C ASN A 43 1.50 2.61 1.87
N GLU A 44 2.65 1.97 2.09
CA GLU A 44 3.95 2.65 2.02
C GLU A 44 4.24 3.19 0.62
N ARG A 45 3.95 2.41 -0.42
CA ARG A 45 4.09 2.84 -1.81
C ARG A 45 3.17 4.02 -2.13
N ALA A 46 1.90 3.95 -1.71
CA ALA A 46 0.95 5.04 -1.89
C ALA A 46 1.40 6.32 -1.18
N LYS A 47 1.91 6.22 0.06
CA LYS A 47 2.48 7.36 0.81
C LYS A 47 3.68 7.97 0.09
N LYS A 48 4.60 7.15 -0.44
CA LYS A 48 5.76 7.63 -1.21
C LYS A 48 5.33 8.38 -2.47
N ALA A 49 4.37 7.85 -3.22
CA ALA A 49 3.84 8.49 -4.43
C ALA A 49 3.15 9.83 -4.11
N ALA A 50 2.33 9.86 -3.05
CA ALA A 50 1.66 11.08 -2.59
C ALA A 50 2.67 12.17 -2.18
N LYS A 51 3.74 11.79 -1.46
CA LYS A 51 4.82 12.71 -1.07
C LYS A 51 5.53 13.28 -2.31
N ALA A 52 5.94 12.42 -3.24
CA ALA A 52 6.61 12.85 -4.47
C ALA A 52 5.74 13.83 -5.29
N ARG A 53 4.42 13.56 -5.40
CA ARG A 53 3.47 14.46 -6.04
C ARG A 53 3.38 15.81 -5.32
N SER A 54 3.27 15.79 -3.99
CA SER A 54 3.23 17.01 -3.17
C SER A 54 4.50 17.86 -3.36
N ASP A 55 5.67 17.22 -3.33
CA ASP A 55 6.96 17.91 -3.50
C ASP A 55 7.08 18.55 -4.89
N LEU A 56 6.62 17.85 -5.93
CA LEU A 56 6.57 18.40 -7.30
C LEU A 56 5.65 19.62 -7.38
N LEU A 57 4.45 19.55 -6.80
CA LEU A 57 3.50 20.66 -6.79
C LEU A 57 4.06 21.87 -6.03
N LYS A 58 4.72 21.65 -4.90
CA LYS A 58 5.37 22.70 -4.12
C LYS A 58 6.48 23.38 -4.91
N LYS A 59 7.35 22.60 -5.57
CA LYS A 59 8.41 23.13 -6.45
C LYS A 59 7.83 23.94 -7.60
N SER A 60 6.78 23.44 -8.25
CA SER A 60 6.11 24.16 -9.34
C SER A 60 5.52 25.49 -8.86
N LYS A 61 4.88 25.52 -7.69
CA LYS A 61 4.36 26.75 -7.08
C LYS A 61 5.48 27.75 -6.80
N GLN A 62 6.58 27.30 -6.19
CA GLN A 62 7.74 28.16 -5.91
C GLN A 62 8.35 28.73 -7.19
N ALA A 63 8.50 27.92 -8.24
CA ALA A 63 9.01 28.39 -9.53
C ALA A 63 8.12 29.46 -10.17
N ARG A 64 6.79 29.30 -10.09
CA ARG A 64 5.84 30.32 -10.57
C ARG A 64 5.92 31.61 -9.76
N GLN A 65 6.07 31.51 -8.45
CA GLN A 65 6.21 32.67 -7.56
C GLN A 65 7.53 33.43 -7.79
N ALA A 66 8.62 32.73 -8.11
CA ALA A 66 9.91 33.36 -8.38
C ALA A 66 10.00 34.01 -9.77
N ALA A 67 9.08 33.68 -10.68
CA ALA A 67 9.02 34.22 -12.04
C ALA A 67 8.04 35.41 -12.20
N ALA A 68 7.34 35.79 -11.13
CA ALA A 68 6.42 36.91 -11.06
C ALA A 68 7.05 38.06 -10.26
#